data_AF-A0A183F3I1-F1
#
_entry.id   AF-A0A183F3I1-F1
#
_cell.length_a   1.000
_cell.length_b   1.000
_cell.length_c   1.000
_cell.angle_alpha   90.00
_cell.angle_beta   90.00
_cell.angle_gamma   90.00
#
_symmetry.space_group_name_H-M   'P 1'
#
loop_
_entity.id
_entity.type
_entity.pdbx_description
1 polymer ?
#
loop_
_entity_poly.entity_id
_entity_poly.type
_entity_poly.pdbx_seq_one_letter_code
_entity_poly.pdbx_strand_id
1 'polypeptide(L)'
;MRPDIWKESRTVLLFMKGQREDIDIGYRPISLLSVAYKTFAKVLLSSIERTLDDYQPVGQTGFNKFSCLDHIQAVIPLIERSHEYYLPPVLASVD
;
A
#
# COMPACT_ATOMS: atom_id res chain seq x y z
N MET A 1 -11.88 20.45 21.29
CA MET A 1 -12.81 19.34 21.57
C MET A 1 -12.93 18.50 20.30
N ARG A 2 -12.70 17.19 20.36
CA ARG A 2 -12.83 16.31 19.18
C ARG A 2 -14.31 15.91 19.03
N PRO A 3 -14.92 15.96 17.84
CA PRO A 3 -16.29 15.49 17.64
C PRO A 3 -16.46 14.04 18.10
N ASP A 4 -17.54 13.73 18.83
CA ASP A 4 -17.79 12.37 19.32
C ASP A 4 -17.96 11.36 18.18
N ILE A 5 -18.47 11.80 17.03
CA ILE A 5 -18.60 11.00 15.79
C ILE A 5 -17.26 10.54 15.18
N TRP A 6 -16.13 11.03 15.70
CA TRP A 6 -14.79 10.57 15.29
C TRP A 6 -14.29 9.37 16.11
N LYS A 7 -14.99 9.02 17.20
CA LYS A 7 -14.59 7.94 18.11
C LYS A 7 -15.18 6.59 17.72
N GLU A 8 -16.14 6.57 16.80
CA GLU A 8 -16.86 5.37 16.36
C GLU A 8 -16.48 4.96 14.94
N SER A 9 -16.46 3.65 14.71
CA SER A 9 -16.26 3.06 13.38
C SER A 9 -17.12 1.83 13.21
N ARG A 10 -17.60 1.57 11.99
CA ARG A 10 -18.32 0.35 11.65
C ARG A 10 -17.39 -0.63 10.94
N THR A 11 -17.12 -1.78 11.54
CA THR A 11 -16.33 -2.83 10.88
C THR A 11 -17.21 -3.65 9.94
N VAL A 12 -16.74 -3.87 8.72
CA VAL A 12 -17.36 -4.77 7.74
C VAL A 12 -16.32 -5.75 7.22
N LEU A 13 -16.74 -6.98 6.92
CA LEU A 13 -15.87 -8.01 6.36
C LEU A 13 -15.88 -7.93 4.83
N LEU A 14 -14.70 -7.73 4.23
CA LEU A 14 -14.52 -7.82 2.78
C LEU A 14 -13.99 -9.21 2.41
N PHE A 15 -14.71 -9.89 1.53
CA PHE A 15 -14.21 -11.14 0.96
C PHE A 15 -13.05 -10.86 0.01
N MET A 16 -11.93 -11.56 0.19
CA MET A 16 -10.71 -11.42 -0.60
C MET A 16 -10.56 -12.56 -1.61
N LYS A 17 -10.27 -13.79 -1.13
CA LYS A 17 -10.00 -14.97 -1.96
C LYS A 17 -10.09 -16.23 -1.08
N GLY A 18 -10.56 -17.35 -1.64
CA GLY A 18 -10.67 -18.62 -0.93
C GLY A 18 -12.10 -19.17 -0.92
N GLN A 19 -12.39 -20.07 0.01
CA GLN A 19 -13.75 -20.57 0.27
C GLN A 19 -14.52 -19.54 1.10
N ARG A 20 -15.81 -19.35 0.81
CA ARG A 20 -16.64 -18.35 1.52
C ARG A 20 -17.02 -18.81 2.91
N GLU A 21 -16.90 -20.11 3.14
CA GLU A 21 -17.23 -20.80 4.38
C GLU A 21 -16.12 -20.64 5.44
N ASP A 22 -14.90 -20.30 5.02
CA ASP A 22 -13.75 -20.05 5.89
C ASP A 22 -13.55 -18.54 6.11
N ILE A 23 -14.10 -18.06 7.22
CA ILE A 23 -14.10 -16.63 7.58
C ILE A 23 -12.68 -16.12 7.84
N ASP A 24 -11.81 -16.95 8.40
CA ASP A 24 -10.47 -16.54 8.87
C ASP A 24 -9.49 -16.35 7.71
N ILE A 25 -9.60 -17.17 6.65
CA ILE A 25 -8.71 -17.10 5.49
C ILE A 25 -9.30 -16.20 4.39
N GLY A 26 -10.63 -16.23 4.23
CA GLY A 26 -11.33 -15.62 3.10
C GLY A 26 -11.64 -14.14 3.25
N TYR A 27 -11.67 -13.59 4.47
CA TYR A 27 -12.17 -12.24 4.73
C TYR A 27 -11.15 -11.34 5.42
N ARG A 28 -11.16 -10.06 5.04
CA ARG A 28 -10.42 -9.00 5.72
C ARG A 28 -11.39 -8.00 6.36
N PRO A 29 -11.28 -7.73 7.67
CA PRO A 29 -12.05 -6.67 8.30
C PRO A 29 -11.55 -5.30 7.82
N ILE A 30 -12.49 -4.41 7.47
CA ILE A 30 -12.21 -2.99 7.25
C ILE A 30 -13.08 -2.13 8.16
N SER A 31 -12.51 -1.03 8.65
CA SER A 31 -13.24 -0.07 9.48
C SER A 31 -13.75 1.09 8.62
N LEU A 32 -15.07 1.24 8.56
CA LEU A 32 -15.73 2.37 7.93
C LEU A 32 -15.83 3.52 8.93
N LEU A 33 -15.07 4.57 8.65
CA LEU A 33 -15.00 5.80 9.44
C LEU A 33 -16.03 6.82 8.96
N SER A 34 -16.45 7.72 9.85
CA SER A 34 -17.35 8.82 9.50
C SER A 34 -16.75 9.73 8.42
N VAL A 35 -17.61 10.33 7.60
CA VAL A 35 -17.17 11.25 6.53
C VAL A 35 -16.34 12.39 7.11
N ALA A 36 -16.77 12.95 8.24
CA ALA A 36 -16.04 14.00 8.94
C ALA A 36 -14.60 13.57 9.32
N TYR A 37 -14.42 12.34 9.81
CA TYR A 37 -13.10 11.81 10.11
C TYR A 37 -12.26 11.66 8.85
N LYS A 38 -12.81 11.09 7.76
CA LYS A 38 -12.09 10.90 6.50
C LYS A 38 -11.65 12.23 5.88
N THR A 39 -12.50 13.26 5.94
CA THR A 39 -12.16 14.61 5.49
C THR A 39 -10.99 15.17 6.30
N PHE A 40 -11.04 15.05 7.63
CA PHE A 40 -9.94 15.49 8.49
C PHE A 40 -8.63 14.73 8.20
N ALA A 41 -8.70 13.40 8.04
CA ALA A 41 -7.56 12.57 7.67
C ALA A 41 -6.95 12.98 6.33
N LYS A 42 -7.76 13.38 5.34
CA LYS A 42 -7.27 13.90 4.06
C LYS A 42 -6.52 15.23 4.21
N VAL A 43 -7.03 16.14 5.06
CA VAL A 43 -6.33 17.39 5.38
C VAL A 43 -5.00 17.10 6.05
N LEU A 44 -4.98 16.20 7.04
CA LEU A 44 -3.74 15.76 7.68
C LEU A 44 -2.75 15.17 6.67
N LEU A 45 -3.21 14.25 5.81
CA LEU A 45 -2.37 13.65 4.78
C LEU A 45 -1.75 14.73 3.88
N SER A 46 -2.54 15.67 3.36
CA SER A 46 -2.02 16.74 2.50
C SER A 46 -0.97 17.63 3.18
N SER A 47 -0.99 17.72 4.52
CA SER A 47 0.02 18.47 5.27
C SER A 47 1.35 17.74 5.42
N ILE A 48 1.34 16.40 5.45
CA ILE A 48 2.53 15.57 5.70
C ILE A 48 3.05 14.86 4.44
N GLU A 49 2.23 14.77 3.38
CA GLU A 49 2.51 14.00 2.17
C GLU A 49 3.86 14.36 1.55
N ARG A 50 4.16 15.66 1.39
CA ARG A 50 5.45 16.11 0.87
C ARG A 50 6.63 15.61 1.72
N THR A 51 6.50 15.70 3.04
CA THR A 51 7.55 15.20 3.95
C THR A 51 7.65 13.68 3.91
N LEU A 52 6.56 12.95 3.73
CA LEU A 52 6.64 11.51 3.55
C LEU A 52 7.36 11.14 2.25
N ASP A 53 7.05 11.83 1.15
CA ASP A 53 7.68 11.60 -0.15
C ASP A 53 9.20 11.89 -0.11
N ASP A 54 9.60 13.01 0.51
CA ASP A 54 11.00 13.45 0.55
C ASP A 54 11.89 12.49 1.35
N TYR A 55 11.32 11.79 2.34
CA TYR A 55 12.03 10.86 3.22
C TYR A 55 11.79 9.38 2.85
N GLN A 56 11.08 9.13 1.75
CA GLN A 56 10.80 7.78 1.28
C GLN A 56 12.05 7.16 0.64
N PRO A 57 12.40 5.89 0.95
CA PRO A 57 13.50 5.21 0.27
C PRO A 57 13.22 5.09 -1.24
N VAL A 58 14.26 5.26 -2.06
CA VAL A 58 14.16 5.11 -3.53
C VAL A 58 13.61 3.73 -3.95
N GLY A 59 13.89 2.68 -3.16
CA GLY A 59 13.40 1.32 -3.41
C GLY A 59 11.98 1.03 -2.88
N GLN A 60 11.31 1.98 -2.21
CA GLN A 60 9.96 1.75 -1.74
C GLN A 60 9.00 1.76 -2.93
N THR A 61 8.23 0.69 -3.12
CA THR A 61 7.35 0.51 -4.29
C THR A 61 5.87 0.79 -4.02
N GLY A 62 5.44 0.76 -2.76
CA GLY A 62 4.07 1.05 -2.33
C GLY A 62 3.91 2.44 -1.70
N PHE A 63 2.75 3.06 -1.94
CA PHE A 63 2.38 4.39 -1.40
C PHE A 63 3.41 5.48 -1.73
N ASN A 64 3.85 5.51 -2.98
CA ASN A 64 4.67 6.57 -3.54
C ASN A 64 3.97 7.13 -4.79
N LYS A 65 4.61 8.09 -5.46
CA LYS A 65 4.11 8.74 -6.70
C LYS A 65 4.15 7.86 -7.94
N PHE A 66 4.85 6.73 -7.91
CA PHE A 66 5.05 5.82 -9.03
C PHE A 66 4.07 4.65 -8.99
N SER A 67 3.68 4.18 -10.18
CA SER A 67 2.79 3.04 -10.34
C SER A 67 3.53 1.71 -10.25
N CYS A 68 2.79 0.62 -10.04
CA CYS A 68 3.35 -0.74 -10.12
C CYS A 68 4.05 -1.01 -11.47
N LEU A 69 3.57 -0.38 -12.56
CA LEU A 69 4.17 -0.53 -13.88
C LEU A 69 5.54 0.13 -13.96
N ASP A 70 5.71 1.31 -13.37
CA ASP A 70 7.00 2.02 -13.34
C ASP A 70 8.05 1.17 -12.60
N HIS A 71 7.67 0.54 -11.49
CA HIS A 71 8.55 -0.36 -10.73
C HIS A 71 8.92 -1.62 -11.52
N ILE A 72 7.98 -2.22 -12.25
CA ILE A 72 8.28 -3.36 -13.15
C ILE A 72 9.24 -2.92 -14.26
N GLN A 73 9.00 -1.75 -14.85
CA GLN A 73 9.86 -1.19 -15.89
C GLN A 73 11.27 -0.88 -15.39
N ALA A 74 11.43 -0.51 -14.11
CA ALA A 74 12.75 -0.32 -13.51
C ALA A 74 13.54 -1.64 -13.36
N VAL A 75 12.86 -2.77 -13.18
CA VAL A 75 13.50 -4.09 -13.00
C VAL A 75 13.95 -4.70 -14.34
N ILE A 76 13.24 -4.44 -15.43
CA ILE A 76 13.54 -5.05 -16.75
C ILE A 76 14.98 -4.77 -17.20
N PRO A 77 15.48 -3.52 -17.24
CA PRO A 77 16.85 -3.22 -17.65
C PRO A 77 17.92 -3.83 -16.74
N LEU A 78 17.60 -4.05 -15.46
CA LEU A 78 18.53 -4.71 -14.53
C LEU A 78 18.72 -6.17 -14.92
N ILE A 79 17.65 -6.88 -15.28
CA ILE A 79 17.70 -8.25 -15.77
C ILE A 79 18.45 -8.31 -17.11
N GLU A 80 18.15 -7.40 -18.03
CA GLU A 80 18.82 -7.33 -19.34
C GLU A 80 20.33 -7.11 -19.21
N ARG A 81 20.76 -6.14 -18.38
CA ARG A 81 22.18 -5.90 -18.12
C ARG A 81 22.85 -7.05 -17.38
N SER A 82 22.16 -7.68 -16.45
CA SER A 82 22.68 -8.87 -15.76
C SER A 82 23.03 -9.96 -16.78
N HIS A 83 22.16 -10.18 -17.76
CA HIS A 83 22.40 -11.11 -18.86
C HIS A 83 23.54 -10.66 -19.79
N GLU A 84 23.63 -9.38 -20.13
CA GLU A 84 24.70 -8.80 -20.96
C GLU A 84 26.09 -9.01 -20.34
N TYR A 85 26.22 -8.82 -19.02
CA TYR A 85 27.49 -8.96 -18.30
C TYR A 85 27.76 -10.36 -17.76
N TYR A 86 26.97 -11.37 -18.15
CA TYR A 86 27.07 -12.75 -17.63
C TYR A 86 27.01 -12.85 -16.10
N LEU A 87 26.30 -11.93 -15.46
CA LEU A 87 26.02 -11.95 -14.03
C LEU A 87 24.65 -12.61 -13.81
N PRO A 88 24.54 -13.73 -13.09
CA PRO A 88 23.24 -14.35 -12.85
C PRO A 88 22.41 -13.52 -11.86
N PRO A 89 21.21 -13.03 -12.22
CA PRO A 89 20.36 -12.30 -11.29
C PRO A 89 19.77 -13.26 -10.24
N VAL A 90 19.67 -12.80 -8.99
CA VAL A 90 19.01 -13.52 -7.89
C VAL A 90 17.78 -12.73 -7.47
N LEU A 91 16.61 -13.37 -7.52
CA LEU A 91 15.36 -12.81 -7.01
C LEU A 91 14.95 -13.58 -5.75
N ALA A 92 14.76 -12.87 -4.65
CA ALA A 92 14.27 -13.42 -3.40
C ALA A 92 12.93 -12.76 -3.05
N SER A 93 11.93 -13.58 -2.75
CA SER A 93 10.66 -13.12 -2.19
C SER A 93 10.76 -13.10 -0.67
N VAL A 94 10.29 -12.01 -0.06
CA VAL A 94 10.14 -11.87 1.39
C VAL A 94 8.68 -11.48 1.64
N ASP A 95 8.04 -12.10 2.62
CA ASP A 95 6.68 -11.80 3.10
C ASP A 95 6.73 -11.51 4.61
#